data_AF-A0A485D279-F1
#
_entry.id   AF-A0A485D279-F1
#
_cell.length_a   1.000
_cell.length_b   1.000
_cell.length_c   1.000
_cell.angle_alpha   90.00
_cell.angle_beta   90.00
_cell.angle_gamma   90.00
#
_symmetry.space_group_name_H-M   'P 1'
#
loop_
_entity.id
_entity.type
_entity.pdbx_description
1 polymer ?
#
loop_
_entity_poly.entity_id
_entity_poly.type
_entity_poly.pdbx_seq_one_letter_code
_entity_poly.pdbx_strand_id
1 'polypeptide(L)' 'MSVLEAMSFAKPVVGGDIGGIPEQVRDGQEGRLFEPGNVSALATILDDLAQNPELARELGLRAPPAAGK' A
#
# COMPACT_ATOMS: atom_id res chain seq x y z
N MET A 1 -5.45 7.59 -11.80
CA MET A 1 -4.77 8.02 -10.57
C MET A 1 -5.41 7.24 -9.44
N SER A 2 -4.65 6.46 -8.68
CA SER A 2 -5.20 5.69 -7.55
C SER A 2 -4.18 5.53 -6.43
N VAL A 3 -2.96 5.11 -6.76
CA VAL A 3 -1.86 4.94 -5.78
C VAL A 3 -1.43 6.28 -5.16
N LEU A 4 -0.99 7.25 -5.97
CA LEU A 4 -0.55 8.57 -5.48
C LEU A 4 -1.67 9.35 -4.78
N GLU A 5 -2.92 9.16 -5.19
CA GLU A 5 -4.06 9.77 -4.52
C GLU A 5 -4.27 9.17 -3.12
N ALA A 6 -4.23 7.84 -2.98
CA ALA A 6 -4.27 7.19 -1.68
C ALA A 6 -3.14 7.66 -0.75
N MET A 7 -1.91 7.77 -1.29
CA MET A 7 -0.76 8.31 -0.55
C MET A 7 -0.97 9.76 -0.08
N SER A 8 -1.63 10.59 -0.90
CA SER A 8 -1.95 11.99 -0.52
C SER A 8 -2.89 12.08 0.68
N PHE A 9 -3.72 11.06 0.88
CA PHE A 9 -4.62 10.94 2.02
C PHE A 9 -4.00 10.16 3.20
N ALA A 10 -2.69 9.94 3.19
CA ALA A 10 -1.97 9.14 4.18
C ALA A 10 -2.60 7.75 4.37
N LYS A 11 -3.04 7.12 3.27
CA LYS A 11 -3.58 5.76 3.29
C LYS A 11 -2.53 4.77 2.78
N PRO A 12 -2.32 3.64 3.49
CA PRO A 12 -1.43 2.60 3.00
C PRO A 12 -2.00 1.98 1.72
N VAL A 13 -1.11 1.62 0.80
CA VAL A 13 -1.48 0.97 -0.46
C VAL A 13 -1.20 -0.53 -0.37
N VAL A 14 -2.20 -1.36 -0.69
CA VAL A 14 -2.02 -2.79 -0.94
C VAL A 14 -2.18 -3.03 -2.44
N GLY A 15 -1.11 -3.43 -3.10
CA GLY A 15 -1.07 -3.53 -4.57
C GLY A 15 -0.44 -4.84 -5.05
N GLY A 16 -0.88 -5.31 -6.21
CA GLY A 16 -0.22 -6.46 -6.85
C GLY A 16 1.17 -6.05 -7.36
N ASP A 17 2.14 -6.95 -7.27
CA ASP A 17 3.51 -6.77 -7.78
C ASP A 17 3.56 -6.90 -9.31
N ILE A 18 2.83 -6.00 -10.00
CA ILE A 18 2.71 -5.95 -11.47
C ILE A 18 2.66 -4.54 -12.01
N GLY A 19 3.10 -4.41 -13.26
CA GLY A 19 3.07 -3.15 -14.00
C GLY A 19 3.86 -2.07 -13.27
N GLY A 20 3.32 -0.85 -13.24
CA GLY A 20 3.97 0.29 -12.57
C GLY A 20 3.66 0.42 -11.06
N ILE A 21 3.05 -0.58 -10.42
CA ILE A 21 2.76 -0.54 -8.97
C ILE A 21 4.06 -0.62 -8.13
N PRO A 22 5.01 -1.53 -8.42
CA PRO A 22 6.25 -1.65 -7.64
C PRO A 22 7.18 -0.43 -7.78
N GLU A 23 7.00 0.34 -8.85
CA GLU A 23 7.70 1.60 -9.08
C GLU A 23 7.19 2.72 -8.15
N GLN A 24 5.95 2.61 -7.66
CA GLN A 24 5.29 3.61 -6.83
C GLN A 24 5.22 3.20 -5.35
N VAL A 25 5.22 1.90 -5.04
CA VAL A 25 5.02 1.36 -3.69
C VAL A 25 6.19 0.46 -3.31
N ARG A 26 6.85 0.79 -2.20
CA ARG A 26 7.84 -0.08 -1.54
C ARG A 26 7.16 -0.92 -0.46
N ASP A 27 7.31 -2.24 -0.57
CA ASP A 27 6.78 -3.20 0.40
C ASP A 27 7.34 -2.94 1.81
N GLY A 28 6.44 -2.87 2.79
CA GLY A 28 6.75 -2.63 4.21
C GLY A 28 7.07 -1.18 4.58
N GLN A 29 7.17 -0.26 3.62
CA GLN A 29 7.44 1.16 3.89
C GLN A 29 6.17 2.01 3.86
N GLU A 30 5.62 2.26 2.67
CA GLU A 30 4.38 3.04 2.48
C GLU A 30 3.18 2.17 2.10
N GLY A 31 3.40 0.87 1.91
CA GLY A 31 2.37 -0.07 1.49
C GLY A 31 2.86 -1.51 1.56
N ARG A 32 2.07 -2.41 0.99
CA ARG A 32 2.37 -3.83 0.90
C ARG A 32 2.16 -4.32 -0.53
N LEU A 33 3.07 -5.17 -0.99
CA LEU A 33 2.96 -5.82 -2.30
C LEU A 33 2.61 -7.30 -2.14
N PHE A 34 1.90 -7.84 -3.12
CA PHE A 34 1.58 -9.27 -3.18
C PHE A 34 1.68 -9.80 -4.61
N GLU A 35 1.98 -11.09 -4.76
CA GLU A 35 2.02 -11.74 -6.06
C GLU A 35 0.61 -11.78 -6.70
N PRO A 36 0.43 -11.32 -7.95
CA PRO A 36 -0.87 -11.35 -8.61
C PRO A 36 -1.46 -12.77 -8.70
N GLY A 37 -2.75 -12.89 -8.43
CA GLY A 37 -3.43 -14.18 -8.38
C GLY A 37 -3.25 -14.91 -7.04
N ASN A 38 -2.33 -14.47 -6.18
CA ASN A 38 -2.18 -15.01 -4.82
C ASN A 38 -3.21 -14.37 -3.86
N VAL A 39 -4.43 -14.88 -3.90
CA VAL A 39 -5.56 -14.41 -3.07
C VAL A 39 -5.25 -14.57 -1.57
N SER A 40 -4.56 -15.65 -1.18
CA SER A 40 -4.20 -15.91 0.22
C SER A 40 -3.23 -14.85 0.78
N ALA A 41 -2.25 -14.42 -0.03
CA ALA A 41 -1.35 -13.35 0.37
C ALA A 41 -2.10 -12.02 0.54
N LEU A 42 -2.99 -11.67 -0.40
CA LEU A 42 -3.82 -10.47 -0.29
C LEU A 42 -4.69 -10.50 0.98
N ALA A 43 -5.38 -11.61 1.24
CA ALA A 43 -6.22 -11.76 2.43
C ALA A 43 -5.41 -11.58 3.72
N THR A 44 -4.23 -12.23 3.79
CA THR A 44 -3.33 -12.11 4.95
C THR A 44 -2.91 -10.67 5.21
N ILE A 45 -2.57 -9.92 4.16
CA ILE A 45 -2.18 -8.51 4.28
C ILE A 45 -3.36 -7.66 4.77
N LEU A 46 -4.56 -7.88 4.22
CA LEU A 46 -5.75 -7.14 4.62
C LEU A 46 -6.15 -7.43 6.08
N ASP A 47 -6.08 -8.70 6.50
CA ASP A 47 -6.36 -9.10 7.88
C ASP A 47 -5.36 -8.48 8.86
N ASP A 48 -4.06 -8.50 8.53
CA ASP A 48 -3.01 -7.88 9.34
C ASP A 48 -3.25 -6.38 9.53
N LEU A 49 -3.57 -5.65 8.45
CA LEU A 49 -3.87 -4.22 8.51
C LEU A 49 -5.18 -3.91 9.24
N ALA A 50 -6.19 -4.77 9.12
CA ALA A 50 -7.47 -4.62 9.80
C ALA A 50 -7.34 -4.86 11.32
N GLN A 51 -6.49 -5.81 11.72
CA GLN A 51 -6.19 -6.10 13.13
C GLN A 51 -5.22 -5.10 13.75
N ASN A 52 -4.37 -4.46 12.94
CA ASN A 52 -3.35 -3.51 13.37
C ASN A 52 -3.56 -2.13 12.73
N PRO A 53 -4.60 -1.36 13.15
CA PRO A 53 -4.89 -0.05 12.56
C PRO A 53 -3.76 0.97 12.74
N GLU A 54 -2.94 0.82 13.80
CA GLU A 54 -1.76 1.66 13.99
C GLU A 54 -0.68 1.39 12.94
N LEU A 55 -0.46 0.12 12.58
CA LEU A 55 0.44 -0.24 11.47
C LEU A 55 -0.06 0.37 10.16
N ALA A 56 -1.36 0.29 9.89
CA ALA A 56 -1.95 0.90 8.70
C ALA A 56 -1.72 2.43 8.68
N ARG A 57 -1.88 3.10 9.82
CA ARG A 57 -1.61 4.54 9.98
C ARG A 57 -0.14 4.87 9.76
N GLU A 58 0.77 4.10 10.35
CA GLU A 58 2.22 4.30 10.19
C GLU A 58 2.66 4.17 8.74
N LEU A 59 2.22 3.10 8.05
CA LEU A 59 2.51 2.89 6.63
C LEU A 59 1.97 4.05 5.79
N GLY A 60 0.72 4.45 6.02
CA GLY A 60 0.10 5.57 5.31
C GLY A 60 0.84 6.90 5.49
N LEU A 61 1.37 7.17 6.69
CA LEU A 61 2.13 8.39 6.98
C LEU A 61 3.55 8.40 6.44
N ARG A 62 4.12 7.22 6.14
CA ARG A 62 5.43 7.10 5.46
C ARG A 62 5.31 7.36 3.96
N ALA A 63 4.10 7.33 3.42
CA ALA A 63 3.87 7.65 2.02
C ALA A 63 4.31 9.11 1.74
N PRO A 64 5.10 9.35 0.69
CA PRO A 64 5.42 10.72 0.29
C PRO A 64 4.13 11.44 -0.11
N PRO A 65 3.99 12.74 0.20
CA PRO A 65 2.87 13.52 -0.34
C PRO A 65 2.89 13.41 -1.86
N ALA A 66 1.73 13.35 -2.52
CA ALA A 66 1.74 13.38 -3.98
C ALA A 66 2.50 14.63 -4.43
N ALA A 67 3.54 14.41 -5.23
CA ALA A 67 4.17 15.48 -5.95
C ALA A 67 3.09 16.08 -6.87
N GLY A 68 2.57 17.25 -6.48
CA GLY A 68 1.66 18.01 -7.30
C GLY A 68 2.31 18.22 -8.67
N LYS A 69 1.63 17.80 -9.72
CA LYS A 69 1.85 18.38 -11.04
C LYS A 69 1.03 19.66 -11.15
#